data_AF-A0A919U2N3-F1
#
_entry.id   AF-A0A919U2N3-F1
#
_cell.length_a   1.000
_cell.length_b   1.000
_cell.length_c   1.000
_cell.angle_alpha   90.00
_cell.angle_beta   90.00
_cell.angle_gamma   90.00
#
_symmetry.space_group_name_H-M   'P 1'
#
loop_
_entity.id
_entity.type
_entity.pdbx_description
1 polymer ?
#
loop_
_entity_poly.entity_id
_entity_poly.type
_entity_poly.pdbx_seq_one_letter_code
_entity_poly.pdbx_strand_id
1 'polypeptide(L)'
;MPDAAGDGGAIPDFFWVNQDEIRLAGNVLLGLVDDVHTARAAGSRLDVDLWGEHQVATAAAQFRDRLDHLLKGIARELDDAGHELRLTAEGYDWADEIVRMRLESLGEQSWP
;
A
#
# COMPACT_ATOMS: atom_id res chain seq x y z
N MET A 1 -32.59 38.22 21.46
CA MET A 1 -32.64 36.79 21.83
C MET A 1 -32.43 35.98 20.56
N PRO A 2 -31.20 35.55 20.26
CA PRO A 2 -30.95 34.47 19.33
C PRO A 2 -30.61 33.17 20.06
N ASP A 3 -31.06 32.08 19.46
CA ASP A 3 -31.07 30.71 19.96
C ASP A 3 -29.70 30.07 20.13
N ALA A 4 -29.65 29.15 21.09
CA ALA A 4 -28.60 28.18 21.28
C ALA A 4 -28.62 27.13 20.16
N ALA A 5 -27.58 27.11 19.34
CA ALA A 5 -27.13 25.91 18.65
C ALA A 5 -25.62 25.83 18.88
N GLY A 6 -25.22 24.88 19.73
CA GLY A 6 -23.82 24.60 19.99
C GLY A 6 -23.12 24.26 18.69
N ASP A 7 -22.19 25.13 18.28
CA ASP A 7 -21.21 24.86 17.25
C ASP A 7 -20.31 23.74 17.77
N GLY A 8 -20.73 22.49 17.50
CA GLY A 8 -19.94 21.30 17.73
C GLY A 8 -18.70 21.45 16.85
N GLY A 9 -17.60 21.88 17.49
CA GLY A 9 -16.35 22.22 16.81
C GLY A 9 -16.00 21.17 15.79
N ALA A 10 -16.11 21.54 14.51
CA ALA A 10 -15.66 20.71 13.42
C ALA A 10 -14.17 20.44 13.64
N ILE A 11 -13.84 19.21 14.05
CA ILE A 11 -12.46 18.77 14.13
C ILE A 11 -11.90 18.91 12.71
N PRO A 12 -10.83 19.70 12.51
CA PRO A 12 -10.31 19.90 11.17
C PRO A 12 -9.86 18.59 10.51
N ASP A 13 -10.07 18.47 9.20
CA ASP A 13 -9.82 17.24 8.40
C ASP A 13 -8.39 16.67 8.56
N PHE A 14 -7.41 17.51 8.92
CA PHE A 14 -6.03 17.08 9.15
C PHE A 14 -5.81 16.27 10.44
N PHE A 15 -6.82 16.10 11.28
CA PHE A 15 -6.76 15.22 12.47
C PHE A 15 -7.35 13.83 12.23
N TRP A 16 -7.96 13.58 11.07
CA TRP A 16 -8.53 12.28 10.73
C TRP A 16 -7.70 11.59 9.67
N VAL A 17 -7.23 10.39 9.99
CA VAL A 17 -6.57 9.51 9.04
C VAL A 17 -7.53 8.39 8.67
N ASN A 18 -7.84 8.28 7.39
CA ASN A 18 -8.69 7.22 6.89
C ASN A 18 -7.88 5.91 6.76
N GLN A 19 -7.86 5.14 7.84
CA GLN A 19 -7.14 3.86 7.91
C GLN A 19 -7.62 2.85 6.86
N ASP A 20 -8.92 2.86 6.53
CA ASP A 20 -9.48 1.97 5.51
C ASP A 20 -8.95 2.28 4.11
N GLU A 21 -8.79 3.56 3.80
CA GLU A 21 -8.18 4.00 2.53
C GLU A 21 -6.70 3.58 2.45
N ILE A 22 -5.96 3.69 3.55
CA ILE A 22 -4.57 3.24 3.63
C ILE A 22 -4.48 1.71 3.45
N ARG A 23 -5.35 0.93 4.12
CA ARG A 23 -5.41 -0.53 3.93
C ARG A 23 -5.77 -0.90 2.51
N LEU A 24 -6.74 -0.20 1.91
CA LEU A 24 -7.14 -0.42 0.53
C LEU A 24 -5.98 -0.15 -0.42
N ALA A 25 -5.28 0.98 -0.27
CA ALA A 25 -4.11 1.31 -1.06
C ALA A 25 -3.03 0.22 -0.91
N GLY A 26 -2.74 -0.23 0.31
CA GLY A 26 -1.81 -1.33 0.56
C GLY A 26 -2.21 -2.62 -0.16
N ASN A 27 -3.49 -3.01 -0.09
CA ASN A 27 -4.00 -4.20 -0.78
C ASN A 27 -3.94 -4.06 -2.31
N VAL A 28 -4.16 -2.87 -2.86
CA VAL A 28 -4.02 -2.60 -4.29
C VAL A 28 -2.56 -2.79 -4.72
N LEU A 29 -1.59 -2.27 -3.95
CA LEU A 29 -0.17 -2.46 -4.27
C LEU A 29 0.22 -3.94 -4.24
N LEU A 30 -0.23 -4.69 -3.22
CA LEU A 30 -0.01 -6.13 -3.13
C LEU A 30 -0.66 -6.89 -4.30
N GLY A 31 -1.85 -6.48 -4.75
CA GLY A 31 -2.47 -7.04 -5.96
C GLY A 31 -1.66 -6.77 -7.24
N LEU A 32 -1.06 -5.58 -7.35
CA LEU A 32 -0.18 -5.25 -8.47
C LEU A 32 1.11 -6.09 -8.49
N VAL A 33 1.59 -6.57 -7.33
CA VAL A 33 2.71 -7.51 -7.25
C VAL A 33 2.39 -8.80 -8.02
N ASP A 34 1.17 -9.34 -7.84
CA ASP A 34 0.72 -10.54 -8.55
C ASP A 34 0.62 -10.31 -10.07
N ASP A 35 0.15 -9.14 -10.49
CA ASP A 35 0.11 -8.75 -11.91
C ASP A 35 1.51 -8.65 -12.51
N VAL A 36 2.47 -8.05 -11.78
CA VAL A 36 3.87 -7.96 -12.20
C VAL A 36 4.51 -9.34 -12.28
N HIS A 37 4.23 -10.24 -11.34
CA HIS A 37 4.68 -11.63 -11.40
C HIS A 37 4.11 -12.37 -12.61
N THR A 38 2.83 -12.14 -12.93
CA THR A 38 2.18 -12.69 -14.11
C THR A 38 2.81 -12.17 -15.40
N ALA A 39 3.04 -10.86 -15.50
CA ALA A 39 3.72 -10.24 -16.65
C ALA A 39 5.16 -10.76 -16.81
N ARG A 40 5.89 -10.94 -15.71
CA ARG A 40 7.22 -11.53 -15.68
C ARG A 40 7.23 -12.97 -16.19
N ALA A 41 6.26 -13.78 -15.77
CA ALA A 41 6.11 -15.15 -16.24
C ALA A 41 5.74 -15.23 -17.73
N ALA A 42 5.02 -14.24 -18.26
CA ALA A 42 4.78 -14.12 -19.70
C ALA A 42 6.05 -13.70 -20.47
N GLY A 43 6.81 -12.74 -19.95
CA GLY A 43 8.06 -12.27 -20.54
C GLY A 43 9.17 -13.34 -20.57
N SER A 44 9.23 -14.22 -19.56
CA SER A 44 10.18 -15.34 -19.54
C SER A 44 9.88 -16.43 -20.57
N ARG A 45 8.62 -16.50 -21.04
CA ARG A 45 8.17 -17.39 -22.12
C ARG A 45 8.43 -16.83 -23.52
N LEU A 46 9.03 -15.64 -23.64
CA LEU A 46 9.51 -15.15 -24.93
C LEU A 46 10.57 -16.13 -25.45
N ASP A 47 10.17 -16.90 -26.46
CA ASP A 47 11.00 -17.94 -27.05
C ASP A 47 12.07 -17.28 -27.93
N VAL A 48 13.23 -17.06 -27.32
CA VAL A 48 14.37 -16.36 -27.90
C VAL A 48 14.93 -17.11 -29.11
N ASP A 49 14.70 -18.42 -29.18
CA ASP A 49 15.16 -19.28 -30.27
C ASP A 49 14.37 -19.04 -31.56
N LEU A 50 13.17 -18.43 -31.48
CA LEU A 50 12.38 -18.02 -32.65
C LEU A 50 12.95 -16.78 -33.36
N TRP A 51 13.96 -16.11 -32.79
CA TRP A 51 14.43 -14.79 -33.26
C TRP A 51 15.52 -14.88 -34.34
N GLY A 52 15.82 -16.09 -34.83
CA GLY A 52 16.62 -16.31 -36.03
C GLY A 52 18.12 -16.14 -35.79
N GLU A 53 18.75 -15.19 -36.48
CA GLU A 53 20.21 -15.02 -36.49
C GLU A 53 20.81 -14.92 -35.09
N HIS A 54 21.98 -15.54 -34.90
CA HIS A 54 22.64 -15.68 -33.59
C HIS A 54 22.82 -14.36 -32.82
N GLN A 55 23.06 -13.25 -33.53
CA GLN A 55 23.20 -11.92 -32.91
C GLN A 55 21.87 -11.37 -32.38
N VAL A 56 20.77 -11.63 -33.09
CA VAL A 56 19.42 -11.22 -32.69
C VAL A 56 18.96 -12.04 -31.48
N ALA A 57 19.21 -13.36 -31.49
CA ALA A 57 18.93 -14.23 -30.35
C ALA A 57 19.72 -13.81 -29.09
N THR A 58 21.00 -13.43 -29.24
CA THR A 58 21.82 -12.95 -28.12
C THR A 58 21.29 -11.63 -27.54
N ALA A 59 20.96 -10.66 -28.39
CA ALA A 59 20.40 -9.38 -27.94
C ALA A 59 19.03 -9.57 -27.25
N ALA A 60 18.19 -10.46 -27.78
CA ALA A 60 16.90 -10.80 -27.20
C ALA A 60 17.02 -11.49 -25.84
N ALA A 61 18.01 -12.37 -25.66
CA ALA A 61 18.30 -12.98 -24.36
C ALA A 61 18.71 -11.93 -23.31
N GLN A 62 19.62 -11.01 -23.67
CA GLN A 62 20.05 -9.93 -22.77
C GLN A 62 18.90 -8.99 -22.42
N PHE A 63 18.04 -8.67 -23.39
CA PHE A 63 16.84 -7.88 -23.14
C PHE A 63 15.89 -8.57 -22.16
N ARG A 64 15.60 -9.86 -22.38
CA ARG A 64 14.75 -10.67 -21.49
C ARG A 64 15.29 -10.69 -20.07
N ASP A 65 16.59 -10.92 -19.89
CA ASP A 65 17.22 -10.99 -18.57
C ASP A 65 17.16 -9.63 -17.85
N ARG A 66 17.37 -8.53 -18.58
CA ARG A 66 17.22 -7.17 -18.03
C ARG A 66 15.77 -6.86 -17.66
N LEU A 67 14.82 -7.25 -18.50
CA LEU A 67 13.39 -7.09 -18.22
C LEU A 67 12.98 -7.88 -16.97
N ASP A 68 13.43 -9.14 -16.84
CA ASP A 68 13.20 -9.97 -15.66
C ASP A 68 13.74 -9.31 -14.38
N HIS A 69 14.96 -8.74 -14.45
CA HIS A 69 15.56 -8.02 -13.33
C HIS A 69 14.75 -6.79 -12.92
N LEU A 70 14.29 -5.98 -13.87
CA LEU A 70 13.49 -4.78 -13.59
C LEU A 70 12.12 -5.14 -13.00
N LEU A 71 11.44 -6.15 -13.55
CA LEU A 71 10.15 -6.61 -13.05
C LEU A 71 10.27 -7.18 -11.62
N LYS A 72 11.38 -7.87 -11.29
CA LYS A 72 11.67 -8.28 -9.91
C LYS A 72 11.85 -7.10 -8.97
N GLY A 73 12.54 -6.05 -9.42
CA GLY A 73 12.75 -4.83 -8.65
C GLY A 73 11.42 -4.15 -8.33
N ILE A 74 10.60 -3.92 -9.36
CA ILE A 74 9.27 -3.32 -9.23
C ILE A 74 8.37 -4.15 -8.30
N ALA A 75 8.32 -5.47 -8.48
CA ALA A 75 7.52 -6.34 -7.62
C ALA A 75 7.91 -6.20 -6.14
N ARG A 76 9.22 -6.12 -5.84
CA ARG A 76 9.69 -5.92 -4.46
C ARG A 76 9.29 -4.56 -3.90
N GLU A 77 9.47 -3.48 -4.66
CA GLU A 77 9.12 -2.14 -4.20
C GLU A 77 7.62 -2.00 -3.92
N LEU A 78 6.78 -2.62 -4.76
CA LEU A 78 5.32 -2.66 -4.54
C LEU A 78 4.94 -3.50 -3.32
N ASP A 79 5.61 -4.63 -3.09
CA ASP A 79 5.40 -5.49 -1.92
C ASP A 79 5.77 -4.77 -0.62
N ASP A 80 6.96 -4.17 -0.58
CA ASP A 80 7.46 -3.39 0.56
C ASP A 80 6.51 -2.22 0.88
N ALA A 81 6.12 -1.44 -0.14
CA ALA A 81 5.19 -0.32 0.04
C ALA A 81 3.79 -0.77 0.48
N GLY A 82 3.28 -1.87 -0.08
CA GLY A 82 1.99 -2.45 0.29
C GLY A 82 1.96 -2.87 1.76
N HIS A 83 3.02 -3.52 2.23
CA HIS A 83 3.19 -3.90 3.62
C HIS A 83 3.36 -2.69 4.55
N GLU A 84 4.15 -1.69 4.18
CA GLU A 84 4.34 -0.47 4.96
C GLU A 84 3.03 0.28 5.19
N LEU A 85 2.16 0.38 4.17
CA LEU A 85 0.84 1.00 4.30
C LEU A 85 -0.05 0.24 5.28
N ARG A 86 -0.08 -1.09 5.21
CA ARG A 86 -0.88 -1.90 6.15
C ARG A 86 -0.42 -1.73 7.59
N LEU A 87 0.89 -1.77 7.83
CA LEU A 87 1.46 -1.54 9.16
C LEU A 87 1.17 -0.13 9.67
N THR A 88 1.18 0.86 8.77
CA THR A 88 0.83 2.24 9.10
C THR A 88 -0.62 2.34 9.54
N ALA A 89 -1.56 1.71 8.81
CA ALA A 89 -2.96 1.67 9.19
C ALA A 89 -3.17 0.99 10.56
N GLU A 90 -2.50 -0.13 10.80
CA GLU A 90 -2.50 -0.80 12.11
C GLU A 90 -1.96 0.13 13.21
N GLY A 91 -0.86 0.85 12.95
CA GLY A 91 -0.30 1.82 13.90
C GLY A 91 -1.30 2.91 14.31
N TYR A 92 -2.15 3.35 13.39
CA TYR A 92 -3.24 4.28 13.70
C TYR A 92 -4.35 3.63 14.54
N ASP A 93 -4.73 2.35 14.28
CA ASP A 93 -5.68 1.63 15.15
C ASP A 93 -5.18 1.58 16.61
N TRP A 94 -3.89 1.31 16.78
CA TRP A 94 -3.25 1.28 18.10
C TRP A 94 -3.28 2.65 18.78
N ALA A 95 -3.03 3.72 18.04
CA ALA A 95 -3.08 5.08 18.56
C ALA A 95 -4.50 5.46 19.00
N ASP A 96 -5.50 5.17 18.19
CA ASP A 96 -6.91 5.44 18.47
C ASP A 96 -7.38 4.68 19.73
N GLU A 97 -6.97 3.41 19.86
CA GLU A 97 -7.28 2.59 21.03
C GLU A 97 -6.67 3.15 22.32
N ILE A 98 -5.41 3.62 22.27
CA ILE A 98 -4.75 4.27 23.42
C ILE A 98 -5.49 5.56 23.81
N VAL A 99 -5.87 6.37 22.82
CA VAL A 99 -6.63 7.60 23.05
C VAL A 99 -8.00 7.30 23.66
N ARG A 100 -8.70 6.29 23.13
CA ARG A 100 -10.00 5.83 23.64
C ARG A 100 -9.92 5.40 25.11
N MET A 101 -8.98 4.51 25.44
CA MET A 101 -8.75 4.07 26.82
C MET A 101 -8.44 5.24 27.76
N ARG A 102 -7.66 6.22 27.27
CA ARG A 102 -7.32 7.41 28.07
C ARG A 102 -8.53 8.30 28.33
N LEU A 103 -9.38 8.50 27.32
CA LEU A 103 -10.61 9.28 27.45
C LEU A 103 -11.62 8.60 28.38
N GLU A 104 -11.78 7.28 28.28
CA GLU A 104 -12.62 6.48 29.19
C GLU A 104 -12.16 6.62 30.64
N SER A 105 -10.85 6.45 30.89
CA SER A 105 -10.26 6.61 32.22
C SER A 105 -10.46 8.01 32.82
N LEU A 106 -10.41 9.07 32.00
CA LEU A 106 -10.65 10.45 32.45
C LEU A 106 -12.16 10.70 32.69
N GLY A 107 -13.02 10.13 31.87
CA GLY A 107 -14.48 10.16 32.04
C GLY A 107 -14.90 9.52 33.36
N GLU A 108 -14.36 8.34 33.68
CA GLU A 108 -14.61 7.63 34.95
C GLU A 108 -14.12 8.41 36.18
N GLN A 109 -13.01 9.17 36.08
CA GLN A 109 -12.49 10.00 37.17
C GLN A 109 -13.28 11.29 37.41
N SER A 110 -14.10 11.73 36.45
CA SER A 110 -14.85 12.98 36.52
C SER A 110 -16.29 12.82 37.03
N TRP A 111 -16.72 11.59 37.34
CA TRP A 111 -18.01 11.30 37.96
C TRP A 111 -17.84 10.98 39.46
N PRO A 112 -18.34 11.83 40.38
CA PRO A 112 -18.37 11.54 41.82
C PRO A 112 -19.42 10.49 42.22
#